data_AF-A0A6C2UKS5-F1
#
_entry.id   AF-A0A6C2UKS5-F1
#
_cell.length_a   1.000
_cell.length_b   1.000
_cell.length_c   1.000
_cell.angle_alpha   90.00
_cell.angle_beta   90.00
_cell.angle_gamma   90.00
#
_symmetry.space_group_name_H-M   'P 1'
#
loop_
_entity.id
_entity.type
_entity.pdbx_description
1 polymer ?
#
loop_
_entity_poly.entity_id
_entity_poly.type
_entity_poly.pdbx_seq_one_letter_code
_entity_poly.pdbx_strand_id
1 'polypeptide(L)'
;MTHDYDGAWREKFLTPEQWEREAFRLWQQQSAEAQDAVYGRLQTEHEMGVVAVDFLLVLSRRQQQVVQLYCLEGRTQVEVATTLGISQQTVSQHLMGKLRGGRQVGGAFRKLRKAIHKAAKARAGQSNRRARILSVFDELLDSALTRRRARELIGALMREARTGTRQEK
;
A
#
# COMPACT_ATOMS: atom_id res chain seq x y z
N MET A 1 -34.39 -49.19 -11.48
CA MET A 1 -34.12 -47.80 -11.06
C MET A 1 -32.76 -47.43 -11.58
N THR A 2 -32.73 -46.89 -12.81
CA THR A 2 -31.50 -46.50 -13.49
C THR A 2 -31.38 -44.99 -13.28
N HIS A 3 -30.35 -44.56 -12.55
CA HIS A 3 -30.15 -43.16 -12.22
C HIS A 3 -29.85 -42.36 -13.50
N ASP A 4 -30.79 -41.50 -13.85
CA ASP A 4 -30.67 -40.44 -14.83
C ASP A 4 -29.69 -39.39 -14.27
N TYR A 5 -28.43 -39.43 -14.72
CA TYR A 5 -27.45 -38.35 -14.49
C TYR A 5 -27.46 -37.43 -15.71
N ASP A 6 -28.53 -36.66 -15.83
CA ASP A 6 -28.65 -35.61 -16.84
C ASP A 6 -28.11 -34.27 -16.31
N GLY A 7 -27.29 -33.59 -17.11
CA GLY A 7 -27.33 -32.13 -17.15
C GLY A 7 -26.23 -31.27 -16.51
N ALA A 8 -24.93 -31.58 -16.61
CA ALA A 8 -23.90 -30.56 -16.33
C ALA A 8 -22.65 -30.53 -17.24
N TRP A 9 -22.31 -31.62 -17.93
CA TRP A 9 -21.13 -31.68 -18.79
C TRP A 9 -21.49 -32.24 -20.17
N ARG A 10 -22.10 -31.41 -21.03
CA ARG A 10 -22.06 -31.72 -22.47
C ARG A 10 -20.62 -31.51 -22.92
N GLU A 11 -19.88 -32.59 -23.13
CA GLU A 11 -18.61 -32.55 -23.84
C GLU A 11 -18.84 -31.84 -25.18
N LYS A 12 -18.36 -30.61 -25.28
CA LYS A 12 -18.30 -29.93 -26.57
C LYS A 12 -17.21 -30.64 -27.36
N PHE A 13 -17.61 -31.44 -28.35
CA PHE A 13 -16.70 -31.97 -29.35
C PHE A 13 -16.20 -30.81 -30.22
N LEU A 14 -15.18 -30.11 -29.73
CA LEU A 14 -14.45 -29.10 -30.48
C LEU A 14 -13.43 -29.80 -31.38
N THR A 15 -13.33 -29.38 -32.63
CA THR A 15 -12.22 -29.80 -33.49
C THR A 15 -10.89 -29.27 -32.94
N PRO A 16 -9.74 -29.86 -33.32
CA PRO A 16 -8.43 -29.35 -32.90
C PRO A 16 -8.24 -27.85 -33.17
N GLU A 17 -8.68 -27.35 -34.32
CA GLU A 17 -8.62 -25.90 -34.65
C GLU A 17 -9.52 -25.04 -33.75
N GLN A 18 -10.69 -25.56 -33.36
CA GLN A 18 -11.60 -24.86 -32.44
C GLN A 18 -11.04 -24.85 -31.01
N TRP A 19 -10.34 -25.91 -30.61
CA TRP A 19 -9.60 -25.98 -29.35
C TRP A 19 -8.48 -24.95 -29.30
N GLU A 20 -7.69 -24.84 -30.37
CA GLU A 20 -6.60 -23.85 -30.45
C GLU A 20 -7.13 -22.42 -30.37
N ARG A 21 -8.22 -22.11 -31.08
CA ARG A 21 -8.86 -20.79 -31.02
C ARG A 21 -9.43 -20.47 -29.64
N GLU A 22 -10.09 -21.43 -28.99
CA GLU A 22 -10.66 -21.20 -27.66
C GLU A 22 -9.57 -21.10 -26.59
N ALA A 23 -8.52 -21.93 -26.68
CA ALA A 23 -7.34 -21.83 -25.81
C ALA A 23 -6.63 -20.49 -25.97
N PHE A 24 -6.45 -20.01 -27.22
CA PHE A 24 -5.88 -18.69 -27.49
C PHE A 24 -6.76 -17.56 -26.97
N ARG A 25 -8.09 -17.65 -27.13
CA ARG A 25 -9.05 -16.68 -26.60
C ARG A 25 -8.99 -16.60 -25.07
N LEU A 26 -8.98 -17.74 -24.39
CA LEU A 26 -8.88 -17.83 -22.93
C LEU A 26 -7.53 -17.32 -22.44
N TRP A 27 -6.43 -17.67 -23.12
CA TRP A 27 -5.10 -17.16 -22.81
C TRP A 27 -5.02 -15.65 -22.99
N GLN A 28 -5.60 -15.10 -24.06
CA GLN A 28 -5.61 -13.66 -24.34
C GLN A 28 -6.48 -12.90 -23.33
N GLN A 29 -7.66 -13.42 -22.97
CA GLN A 29 -8.51 -12.85 -21.92
C GLN A 29 -7.82 -12.89 -20.56
N GLN A 30 -7.24 -14.02 -20.18
CA GLN A 30 -6.52 -14.16 -18.92
C GLN A 30 -5.27 -13.27 -18.88
N SER A 31 -4.58 -13.09 -20.00
CA SER A 31 -3.40 -12.22 -20.13
C SER A 31 -3.78 -10.73 -20.07
N ALA A 32 -4.87 -10.31 -20.71
CA ALA A 32 -5.37 -8.94 -20.63
C ALA A 32 -5.88 -8.61 -19.21
N GLU A 33 -6.62 -9.52 -18.58
CA GLU A 33 -7.06 -9.38 -17.18
C GLU A 33 -5.88 -9.35 -16.20
N ALA A 34 -4.83 -10.15 -16.45
CA ALA A 34 -3.59 -10.13 -15.68
C ALA A 34 -2.83 -8.81 -15.87
N GLN A 35 -2.75 -8.29 -17.10
CA GLN A 35 -2.11 -7.00 -17.39
C GLN A 35 -2.85 -5.84 -16.73
N ASP A 36 -4.17 -5.74 -16.88
CA ASP A 36 -4.98 -4.70 -16.23
C ASP A 36 -4.85 -4.76 -14.70
N ALA A 37 -4.80 -5.98 -14.12
CA ALA A 37 -4.58 -6.16 -12.70
C ALA A 37 -3.16 -5.73 -12.24
N VAL A 38 -2.15 -5.94 -13.07
CA VAL A 38 -0.77 -5.48 -12.81
C VAL A 38 -0.68 -3.96 -12.92
N TYR A 39 -1.24 -3.34 -13.97
CA TYR A 39 -1.27 -1.89 -14.13
C TYR A 39 -2.03 -1.19 -13.00
N GLY A 40 -3.22 -1.69 -12.65
CA GLY A 40 -4.00 -1.14 -11.53
C GLY A 40 -3.26 -1.22 -10.19
N ARG A 41 -2.47 -2.28 -9.97
CA ARG A 41 -1.59 -2.42 -8.80
C ARG A 41 -0.49 -1.37 -8.81
N LEU A 42 0.27 -1.28 -9.91
CA LEU A 42 1.39 -0.33 -10.04
C LEU A 42 0.94 1.12 -9.87
N GLN A 43 -0.22 1.48 -10.44
CA GLN A 43 -0.78 2.83 -10.28
C GLN A 43 -1.13 3.13 -8.82
N THR A 44 -1.69 2.17 -8.10
CA THR A 44 -2.02 2.34 -6.67
C THR A 44 -0.77 2.44 -5.81
N GLU A 45 0.24 1.61 -6.08
CA GLU A 45 1.55 1.68 -5.43
C GLU A 45 2.21 3.04 -5.67
N HIS A 46 2.14 3.54 -6.90
CA HIS A 46 2.65 4.87 -7.25
C HIS A 46 1.91 5.97 -6.48
N GLU A 47 0.58 6.00 -6.50
CA GLU A 47 -0.22 6.99 -5.76
C GLU A 47 0.01 6.94 -4.25
N MET A 48 0.12 5.74 -3.67
CA MET A 48 0.50 5.55 -2.27
C MET A 48 1.89 6.13 -1.99
N GLY A 49 2.84 5.88 -2.90
CA GLY A 49 4.20 6.44 -2.85
C GLY A 49 4.19 7.96 -2.85
N VAL A 50 3.43 8.59 -3.76
CA VAL A 50 3.30 10.05 -3.83
C VAL A 50 2.73 10.61 -2.51
N VAL A 51 1.64 10.02 -2.00
CA VAL A 51 1.06 10.46 -0.72
C VAL A 51 2.07 10.31 0.43
N ALA A 52 2.83 9.21 0.49
CA ALA A 52 3.84 9.02 1.52
C ALA A 52 4.98 10.04 1.44
N VAL A 53 5.45 10.36 0.22
CA VAL A 53 6.51 11.35 -0.02
C VAL A 53 6.05 12.76 0.38
N ASP A 54 4.80 13.13 0.13
CA ASP A 54 4.24 14.43 0.56
C ASP A 54 4.41 14.66 2.07
N PHE A 55 4.33 13.61 2.88
CA PHE A 55 4.51 13.72 4.33
C PHE A 55 5.97 13.80 4.76
N LEU A 56 6.93 13.36 3.95
CA LEU A 56 8.34 13.60 4.25
C LEU A 56 8.66 15.10 4.27
N LEU A 57 7.94 15.92 3.50
CA LEU A 57 8.12 17.37 3.48
C LEU A 57 7.77 18.05 4.82
N VAL A 58 7.01 17.40 5.71
CA VAL A 58 6.70 17.95 7.04
C VAL A 58 7.84 17.77 8.05
N LEU A 59 8.86 17.00 7.69
CA LEU A 59 10.01 16.69 8.53
C LEU A 59 11.14 17.71 8.32
N SER A 60 12.01 17.88 9.32
CA SER A 60 13.24 18.62 9.08
C SER A 60 14.18 17.83 8.17
N ARG A 61 15.09 18.50 7.46
CA ARG A 61 16.07 17.85 6.56
C ARG A 61 16.79 16.65 7.20
N ARG A 62 17.22 16.78 8.46
CA ARG A 62 17.86 15.67 9.18
C ARG A 62 16.91 14.52 9.51
N GLN A 63 15.66 14.83 9.87
CA GLN A 63 14.64 13.81 10.07
C GLN A 63 14.29 13.09 8.75
N GLN A 64 14.23 13.81 7.63
CA GLN A 64 14.01 13.22 6.30
C GLN A 64 15.11 12.23 5.95
N GLN A 65 16.38 12.64 6.08
CA GLN A 65 17.53 11.76 5.80
C GLN A 65 17.51 10.49 6.66
N VAL A 66 17.24 10.64 7.96
CA VAL A 66 17.14 9.49 8.87
C VAL A 66 15.96 8.57 8.50
N VAL A 67 14.79 9.11 8.20
CA VAL A 67 13.61 8.33 7.80
C VAL A 67 13.82 7.63 6.46
N GLN A 68 14.45 8.29 5.49
CA GLN A 68 14.76 7.70 4.19
C GLN A 68 15.67 6.47 4.36
N LEU A 69 16.79 6.62 5.05
CA LEU A 69 17.73 5.52 5.26
C LEU A 69 17.11 4.39 6.10
N TYR A 70 16.37 4.72 7.16
CA TYR A 70 15.81 3.72 8.08
C TYR A 70 14.57 3.01 7.53
N CYS A 71 13.60 3.76 7.01
CA CYS A 71 12.30 3.21 6.60
C CYS A 71 12.25 2.81 5.12
N LEU A 72 12.90 3.57 4.23
CA LEU A 72 12.81 3.33 2.79
C LEU A 72 13.92 2.40 2.30
N GLU A 73 15.13 2.59 2.80
CA GLU A 73 16.28 1.73 2.46
C GLU A 73 16.46 0.55 3.42
N GLY A 74 15.68 0.48 4.50
CA GLY A 74 15.71 -0.65 5.45
C GLY A 74 16.97 -0.76 6.29
N ARG A 75 17.77 0.30 6.40
CA ARG A 75 19.01 0.31 7.21
C ARG A 75 18.70 0.28 8.70
N THR A 76 19.57 -0.35 9.46
CA THR A 76 19.57 -0.30 10.93
C THR A 76 19.97 1.08 11.44
N GLN A 77 19.59 1.43 12.68
CA GLN A 77 19.98 2.74 13.25
C GLN A 77 21.50 2.92 13.38
N VAL A 78 22.26 1.82 13.52
CA VAL A 78 23.72 1.84 13.54
C VAL A 78 24.27 2.21 12.16
N GLU A 79 23.78 1.58 11.10
CA GLU A 79 24.19 1.91 9.72
C GLU A 79 23.80 3.34 9.34
N VAL A 80 22.62 3.83 9.77
CA VAL A 80 22.21 5.22 9.58
C VAL A 80 23.16 6.17 10.31
N ALA A 81 23.51 5.86 11.56
CA ALA A 81 24.45 6.64 12.38
C ALA A 81 25.81 6.76 11.68
N THR A 82 26.36 5.63 11.22
CA THR A 82 27.60 5.59 10.44
C THR A 82 27.51 6.41 9.16
N THR A 83 26.43 6.24 8.39
CA THR A 83 26.23 6.93 7.10
C THR A 83 26.14 8.45 7.26
N LEU A 84 25.51 8.92 8.35
CA LEU A 84 25.26 10.34 8.57
C LEU A 84 26.31 11.02 9.47
N GLY A 85 27.28 10.27 10.01
CA GLY A 85 28.30 10.80 10.92
C GLY A 85 27.72 11.32 12.25
N ILE A 86 26.69 10.65 12.79
CA ILE A 86 26.03 11.01 14.05
C ILE A 86 25.94 9.79 14.97
N SER A 87 25.60 9.97 16.25
CA SER A 87 25.41 8.83 17.17
C SER A 87 24.10 8.08 16.92
N GLN A 88 24.07 6.77 17.21
CA GLN A 88 22.84 5.96 17.17
C GLN A 88 21.73 6.55 18.06
N GLN A 89 22.10 7.11 19.22
CA GLN A 89 21.15 7.81 20.09
C GLN A 89 20.53 9.02 19.39
N THR A 90 21.30 9.78 18.61
CA THR A 90 20.80 10.92 17.82
C THR A 90 19.85 10.46 16.72
N VAL A 91 20.14 9.34 16.05
CA VAL A 91 19.22 8.68 15.10
C VAL A 91 17.89 8.33 15.79
N SER A 92 17.96 7.66 16.94
CA SER A 92 16.78 7.32 17.75
C SER A 92 15.98 8.57 18.13
N GLN A 93 16.62 9.66 18.55
CA GLN A 93 15.96 10.92 18.86
C GLN A 93 15.34 11.59 17.61
N HIS A 94 15.95 11.46 16.44
CA HIS A 94 15.35 11.95 15.20
C HIS A 94 14.09 11.18 14.82
N LEU A 95 14.08 9.86 15.00
CA LEU A 95 12.93 8.97 14.73
C LEU A 95 11.82 9.14 15.79
N MET A 96 12.17 8.96 17.06
CA MET A 96 11.23 8.83 18.19
C MET A 96 11.04 10.11 19.00
N GLY A 97 11.94 11.09 18.86
CA GLY A 97 11.98 12.27 19.74
C GLY A 97 12.74 11.99 21.04
N LYS A 98 12.72 12.97 21.94
CA LYS A 98 13.38 12.88 23.25
C LYS A 98 12.49 13.41 24.36
N LEU A 99 12.72 12.96 25.59
CA LEU A 99 12.06 13.50 26.76
C LEU A 99 12.67 14.86 27.15
N ARG A 100 11.81 15.84 27.45
CA ARG A 100 12.16 17.13 28.05
C ARG A 100 11.07 17.49 29.06
N GLY A 101 11.45 17.65 30.33
CA GLY A 101 10.49 17.98 31.40
C GLY A 101 9.32 17.00 31.48
N GLY A 102 9.59 15.70 31.38
CA GLY A 102 8.57 14.64 31.40
C GLY A 102 7.73 14.51 30.12
N ARG A 103 7.91 15.38 29.12
CA ARG A 103 7.16 15.35 27.85
C ARG A 103 8.03 14.87 26.71
N GLN A 104 7.49 14.01 25.84
CA GLN A 104 8.16 13.63 24.60
C GLN A 104 8.09 14.81 23.61
N VAL A 105 9.24 15.23 23.09
CA VAL A 105 9.39 16.37 22.17
C VAL A 105 10.12 15.92 20.92
N GLY A 106 9.66 16.41 19.76
CA GLY A 106 10.22 16.05 18.45
C GLY A 106 9.76 14.68 17.95
N GLY A 107 10.64 14.03 17.18
CA GLY A 107 10.40 12.73 16.55
C GLY A 107 9.74 12.82 15.18
N ALA A 108 10.29 12.10 14.21
CA ALA A 108 9.75 12.03 12.86
C ALA A 108 8.41 11.29 12.86
N PHE A 109 8.33 10.12 13.50
CA PHE A 109 7.09 9.32 13.53
C PHE A 109 5.93 10.06 14.17
N ARG A 110 6.17 10.81 15.24
CA ARG A 110 5.14 11.63 15.87
C ARG A 110 4.64 12.74 14.95
N LYS A 111 5.54 13.41 14.22
CA LYS A 111 5.18 14.45 13.24
C LYS A 111 4.39 13.87 12.07
N LEU A 112 4.86 12.75 11.51
CA LEU A 112 4.19 12.04 10.42
C LEU A 112 2.79 11.62 10.83
N ARG A 113 2.63 10.93 11.97
CA ARG A 113 1.32 10.51 12.50
C ARG A 113 0.36 11.71 12.62
N LYS A 114 0.82 12.81 13.24
CA LYS A 114 -0.01 14.00 13.42
C LYS A 114 -0.41 14.64 12.08
N ALA A 115 0.51 14.71 11.12
CA ALA A 115 0.25 15.29 9.80
C ALA A 115 -0.74 14.43 9.00
N ILE A 116 -0.54 13.12 8.99
CA ILE A 116 -1.41 12.14 8.32
C ILE A 116 -2.80 12.17 8.93
N HIS A 117 -2.91 12.11 10.26
CA HIS A 117 -4.18 12.19 10.95
C HIS A 117 -4.96 13.47 10.61
N LYS A 118 -4.28 14.62 10.66
CA LYS A 118 -4.89 15.90 10.27
C LYS A 118 -5.36 15.88 8.81
N ALA A 119 -4.55 15.34 7.90
CA ALA A 119 -4.88 15.29 6.48
C ALA A 119 -6.05 14.33 6.17
N ALA A 120 -6.13 13.21 6.88
CA ALA A 120 -7.23 12.25 6.81
C ALA A 120 -8.52 12.86 7.35
N LYS A 121 -8.49 13.47 8.53
CA LYS A 121 -9.66 14.16 9.12
C LYS A 121 -10.18 15.30 8.24
N ALA A 122 -9.28 16.10 7.66
CA ALA A 122 -9.67 17.18 6.75
C ALA A 122 -10.34 16.69 5.45
N ARG A 123 -10.22 15.41 5.13
CA ARG A 123 -10.80 14.77 3.92
C ARG A 123 -11.80 13.69 4.28
N ALA A 124 -12.21 13.58 5.54
CA ALA A 124 -13.22 12.64 5.97
C ALA A 124 -14.53 12.91 5.21
N GLY A 125 -15.13 11.84 4.66
CA GLY A 125 -16.34 11.93 3.84
C GLY A 125 -16.10 12.21 2.35
N GLN A 126 -14.86 12.46 1.92
CA GLN A 126 -14.55 12.56 0.49
C GLN A 126 -14.43 11.15 -0.13
N SER A 127 -15.09 10.93 -1.25
CA SER A 127 -15.04 9.64 -1.98
C SER A 127 -13.81 9.50 -2.90
N ASN A 128 -12.92 10.49 -2.94
CA ASN A 128 -11.74 10.45 -3.80
C ASN A 128 -10.68 9.46 -3.27
N ARG A 129 -9.82 9.01 -4.17
CA ARG A 129 -8.80 7.99 -3.90
C ARG A 129 -7.77 8.43 -2.87
N ARG A 130 -7.34 9.69 -2.94
CA ARG A 130 -6.38 10.27 -1.99
C ARG A 130 -6.92 10.28 -0.55
N ALA A 131 -8.20 10.60 -0.35
CA ALA A 131 -8.85 10.55 0.96
C ALA A 131 -8.85 9.13 1.54
N ARG A 132 -9.09 8.11 0.71
CA ARG A 132 -9.00 6.69 1.10
C ARG A 132 -7.58 6.24 1.44
N ILE A 133 -6.60 6.63 0.63
CA ILE A 133 -5.18 6.34 0.93
C ILE A 133 -4.81 6.94 2.29
N LEU A 134 -5.23 8.19 2.55
CA LEU A 134 -4.98 8.88 3.82
C LEU A 134 -5.68 8.21 5.01
N SER A 135 -6.91 7.72 4.85
CA SER A 135 -7.59 7.00 5.93
C SER A 135 -6.89 5.68 6.26
N VAL A 136 -6.42 4.94 5.26
CA VAL A 136 -5.61 3.72 5.48
C VAL A 136 -4.31 4.07 6.21
N PHE A 137 -3.59 5.11 5.80
CA PHE A 137 -2.37 5.53 6.51
C PHE A 137 -2.64 5.97 7.95
N ASP A 138 -3.74 6.68 8.21
CA ASP A 138 -4.13 7.08 9.56
C ASP A 138 -4.40 5.87 10.45
N GLU A 139 -5.16 4.90 9.96
CA GLU A 139 -5.42 3.63 10.67
C GLU A 139 -4.12 2.86 10.92
N LEU A 140 -3.28 2.68 9.90
CA LEU A 140 -2.02 1.92 10.00
C LEU A 140 -1.05 2.51 11.03
N LEU A 141 -1.04 3.83 11.19
CA LEU A 141 -0.13 4.54 12.08
C LEU A 141 -0.68 4.73 13.49
N ASP A 142 -1.94 4.39 13.71
CA ASP A 142 -2.52 4.32 15.05
C ASP A 142 -2.05 3.03 15.76
N SER A 143 -1.55 3.19 16.97
CA SER A 143 -0.70 2.22 17.70
C SER A 143 -1.40 0.89 18.08
N ALA A 144 -2.68 0.73 17.75
CA ALA A 144 -3.47 -0.47 18.04
C ALA A 144 -3.45 -1.51 16.89
N LEU A 145 -2.78 -1.24 15.78
CA LEU A 145 -2.95 -2.03 14.57
C LEU A 145 -2.02 -3.27 14.52
N THR A 146 -2.63 -4.46 14.43
CA THR A 146 -1.88 -5.72 14.26
C THR A 146 -1.42 -5.90 12.81
N ARG A 147 -0.32 -6.64 12.57
CA ARG A 147 0.17 -6.94 11.20
C ARG A 147 -0.91 -7.56 10.31
N ARG A 148 -1.82 -8.35 10.89
CA ARG A 148 -2.96 -8.95 10.18
C ARG A 148 -3.91 -7.87 9.68
N ARG A 149 -4.33 -6.96 10.56
CA ARG A 149 -5.22 -5.84 10.21
C ARG A 149 -4.59 -4.92 9.16
N ALA A 150 -3.27 -4.70 9.23
CA ALA A 150 -2.55 -3.91 8.24
C ALA A 150 -2.66 -4.50 6.83
N ARG A 151 -2.47 -5.83 6.71
CA ARG A 151 -2.61 -6.54 5.44
C ARG A 151 -4.04 -6.50 4.91
N GLU A 152 -5.05 -6.60 5.78
CA GLU A 152 -6.46 -6.52 5.39
C GLU A 152 -6.79 -5.15 4.78
N LEU A 153 -6.33 -4.06 5.41
CA LEU A 153 -6.55 -2.68 4.94
C LEU A 153 -5.85 -2.39 3.62
N ILE A 154 -4.55 -2.73 3.51
CA ILE A 154 -3.79 -2.58 2.26
C ILE A 154 -4.42 -3.45 1.17
N GLY A 155 -4.81 -4.68 1.50
CA GLY A 155 -5.47 -5.59 0.56
C GLY A 155 -6.81 -5.07 0.05
N ALA A 156 -7.61 -4.41 0.89
CA ALA A 156 -8.87 -3.79 0.49
C ALA A 156 -8.64 -2.65 -0.52
N LEU A 157 -7.70 -1.75 -0.22
CA LEU A 157 -7.31 -0.66 -1.11
C LEU A 157 -6.83 -1.18 -2.47
N MET A 158 -6.01 -2.24 -2.47
CA MET A 158 -5.48 -2.89 -3.68
C MET A 158 -6.53 -3.68 -4.48
N ARG A 159 -7.66 -4.07 -3.88
CA ARG A 159 -8.79 -4.69 -4.60
C ARG A 159 -9.67 -3.63 -5.26
N GLU A 160 -9.99 -2.56 -4.56
CA GLU A 160 -10.74 -1.42 -5.11
C GLU A 160 -10.05 -0.80 -6.33
N ALA A 161 -8.71 -0.74 -6.29
CA ALA A 161 -7.91 -0.30 -7.41
C ALA A 161 -8.11 -1.10 -8.70
N ARG A 162 -8.46 -2.38 -8.61
CA ARG A 162 -8.71 -3.25 -9.77
C ARG A 162 -10.13 -3.11 -10.30
N THR A 163 -11.08 -2.74 -9.45
CA THR A 163 -12.49 -2.57 -9.86
C THR A 163 -12.75 -1.18 -10.43
N GLY A 164 -12.03 -0.15 -9.96
CA GLY A 164 -12.11 1.21 -10.51
C GLY A 164 -11.66 1.33 -11.97
N THR A 165 -10.62 0.59 -12.38
CA THR A 165 -10.16 0.54 -13.79
C THR A 165 -11.17 -0.11 -14.74
N ARG A 166 -12.19 -0.81 -14.22
CA ARG A 166 -13.21 -1.50 -15.02
C ARG A 166 -14.43 -0.64 -15.35
N GLN A 167 -14.57 0.54 -14.74
CA GLN A 167 -15.75 1.43 -14.91
C GLN A 167 -15.51 2.65 -15.81
N GLU A 168 -14.31 2.82 -16.39
CA GLU A 168 -14.00 3.94 -17.30
C GLU A 168 -13.88 3.52 -18.79
N LYS A 169 -14.57 2.46 -19.22
CA LYS A 169 -14.71 2.12 -20.65
C LYS A 169 -16.16 2.01 -21.06
#